data_AF-A0A938U7U5-F1
#
_entry.id   AF-A0A938U7U5-F1
#
_cell.length_a   1.000
_cell.length_b   1.000
_cell.length_c   1.000
_cell.angle_alpha   90.00
_cell.angle_beta   90.00
_cell.angle_gamma   90.00
#
_symmetry.space_group_name_H-M   'P 1'
#
loop_
_entity.id
_entity.type
_entity.pdbx_description
1 polymer ?
#
loop_
_entity_poly.entity_id
_entity_poly.type
_entity_poly.pdbx_seq_one_letter_code
_entity_poly.pdbx_strand_id
1 'polypeptide(L)'
;FNLYNDNQIPLVHGWGVKSDVPAISLERALEIYQKKEAVFIDSRKSAFYEQRHIKGADNLPLLFFDLQFPLFQFMLTERQVGKDKPIIVYGGSFSRRFDYELAHLLKEKEYSRVMVLAGNPEAWQKKFPVAEQPGKTPAAMPLGIPGYLEWIPVGIFLLILIPPVRRSPYLSAFCRVLLGVIFIQFALSKIMRPAVFALNVVDYALMPAWGVNLWALVLPWAELVVGLFLILGIRTRAAATIIGGMNIIFIVGLVNAIFLNLPINCGCVGEVGEPVNWWKVLKNTGMLLMTVQIFLYDRLFVLDRGGFIWRERTI
;
A
#
# COMPACT_ATOMS: atom_id res chain seq x y z
N PHE A 1 10.37 -1.18 20.83
CA PHE A 1 10.79 -0.12 19.90
C PHE A 1 12.04 -0.46 19.08
N ASN A 2 13.08 -1.12 19.61
CA ASN A 2 14.29 -1.40 18.81
C ASN A 2 14.14 -2.41 17.64
N LEU A 3 13.01 -3.13 17.56
CA LEU A 3 12.64 -3.97 16.41
C LEU A 3 12.08 -3.17 15.22
N TYR A 4 11.67 -1.92 15.44
CA TYR A 4 11.07 -1.05 14.43
C TYR A 4 12.13 -0.21 13.68
N ASN A 5 13.41 -0.39 14.00
CA ASN A 5 14.53 0.27 13.33
C ASN A 5 15.47 -0.82 12.80
N ASP A 6 15.70 -0.83 11.49
CA ASP A 6 16.52 -1.86 10.84
C ASP A 6 17.99 -1.82 11.29
N ASN A 7 18.45 -0.66 11.77
CA ASN A 7 19.82 -0.42 12.26
C ASN A 7 20.04 -0.79 13.74
N GLN A 8 19.02 -1.30 14.45
CA GLN A 8 19.12 -1.75 15.84
C GLN A 8 19.60 -0.69 16.86
N ILE A 9 19.53 0.62 16.52
CA ILE A 9 19.99 1.70 17.41
C ILE A 9 18.94 1.87 18.54
N PRO A 10 19.27 1.49 19.79
CA PRO A 10 18.33 1.64 20.89
C PRO A 10 18.21 3.12 21.28
N LEU A 11 16.98 3.62 21.44
CA LEU A 11 16.73 4.94 22.02
C LEU A 11 17.15 5.01 23.50
N VAL A 12 17.08 3.88 24.21
CA VAL A 12 17.49 3.73 25.62
C VAL A 12 18.20 2.38 25.77
N HIS A 13 19.39 2.38 26.40
CA HIS A 13 20.20 1.18 26.56
C HIS A 13 19.44 0.12 27.38
N GLY A 14 19.26 -1.08 26.81
CA GLY A 14 18.53 -2.18 27.46
C GLY A 14 17.01 -2.19 27.23
N TRP A 15 16.48 -1.22 26.49
CA TRP A 15 15.04 -1.09 26.22
C TRP A 15 14.67 -1.68 24.85
N GLY A 16 13.89 -2.76 24.84
CA GLY A 16 13.45 -3.44 23.62
C GLY A 16 13.00 -4.88 23.91
N VAL A 17 12.06 -5.39 23.11
CA VAL A 17 11.66 -6.80 23.17
C VAL A 17 12.86 -7.64 22.72
N LYS A 18 13.43 -8.44 23.62
CA LYS A 18 14.40 -9.47 23.24
C LYS A 18 13.61 -10.57 22.51
N SER A 19 13.97 -10.84 21.27
CA SER A 19 13.39 -11.98 20.56
C SER A 19 14.15 -13.24 20.96
N ASP A 20 13.42 -14.32 21.25
CA ASP A 20 13.98 -15.66 21.51
C ASP A 20 14.45 -16.37 20.21
N VAL A 21 14.36 -15.67 19.08
CA VAL A 21 14.86 -16.16 17.80
C VAL A 21 16.31 -15.71 17.62
N PRO A 22 17.26 -16.64 17.43
CA PRO A 22 18.66 -16.31 17.22
C PRO A 22 18.86 -15.53 15.90
N ALA A 23 19.71 -14.51 15.94
CA ALA A 23 20.17 -13.81 14.75
C ALA A 23 21.43 -14.47 14.18
N ILE A 24 21.57 -14.51 12.85
CA ILE A 24 22.75 -15.02 12.15
C ILE A 24 23.47 -13.88 11.42
N SER A 25 24.81 -13.84 11.51
CA SER A 25 25.61 -12.84 10.78
C SER A 25 25.54 -13.06 9.27
N LEU A 26 25.75 -11.99 8.50
CA LEU A 26 25.74 -12.04 7.04
C LEU A 26 26.80 -13.00 6.47
N GLU A 27 27.99 -13.02 7.08
CA GLU A 27 29.11 -13.86 6.67
C GLU A 27 28.76 -15.33 6.84
N ARG A 28 28.25 -15.67 8.04
CA ARG A 28 27.87 -17.05 8.34
C ARG A 28 26.67 -17.52 7.50
N ALA A 29 25.70 -16.64 7.27
CA ALA A 29 24.57 -16.94 6.41
C ALA A 29 25.00 -17.17 4.95
N LEU A 30 25.99 -16.42 4.45
CA LEU A 30 26.53 -16.60 3.11
C LEU A 30 27.23 -17.95 2.94
N GLU A 31 28.01 -18.38 3.94
CA GLU A 31 28.64 -19.71 3.94
C GLU A 31 27.58 -20.83 3.85
N ILE A 32 26.53 -20.75 4.66
CA ILE A 32 25.44 -21.73 4.69
C ILE A 32 24.66 -21.71 3.37
N TYR A 33 24.46 -20.52 2.77
CA TYR A 33 23.83 -20.36 1.46
C TYR A 33 24.63 -21.05 0.36
N GLN A 34 25.95 -20.83 0.29
CA GLN A 34 26.82 -21.45 -0.70
C GLN A 34 26.82 -22.97 -0.61
N LYS A 35 26.71 -23.51 0.60
CA LYS A 35 26.60 -24.95 0.86
C LYS A 35 25.19 -25.52 0.64
N LYS A 36 24.18 -24.67 0.39
CA LYS A 36 22.75 -25.04 0.25
C LYS A 36 22.19 -25.79 1.48
N GLU A 37 22.73 -25.49 2.65
CA GLU A 37 22.38 -26.16 3.91
C GLU A 37 21.11 -25.57 4.56
N ALA A 38 20.69 -24.37 4.16
CA ALA A 38 19.50 -23.70 4.70
C ALA A 38 18.49 -23.33 3.61
N VAL A 39 17.24 -23.16 4.04
CA VAL A 39 16.19 -22.50 3.25
C VAL A 39 16.15 -21.03 3.62
N PHE A 40 16.13 -20.16 2.63
CA PHE A 40 16.01 -18.72 2.82
C PHE A 40 14.57 -18.29 2.56
N ILE A 41 13.98 -17.55 3.49
CA ILE A 41 12.60 -17.07 3.39
C ILE A 41 12.57 -15.56 3.45
N ASP A 42 12.02 -14.94 2.41
CA ASP A 42 11.77 -13.51 2.35
C ASP A 42 10.42 -13.17 3.01
N SER A 43 10.47 -12.38 4.08
CA SER A 43 9.32 -11.92 4.86
C SER A 43 8.60 -10.71 4.25
N ARG A 44 9.19 -10.07 3.23
CA ARG A 44 8.66 -8.84 2.61
C ARG A 44 7.42 -9.13 1.78
N LYS A 45 6.69 -8.08 1.41
CA LYS A 45 5.58 -8.18 0.45
C LYS A 45 6.05 -8.81 -0.85
N SER A 46 5.21 -9.63 -1.47
CA SER A 46 5.53 -10.36 -2.70
C SER A 46 6.00 -9.46 -3.84
N ALA A 47 5.51 -8.23 -3.92
CA ALA A 47 5.96 -7.29 -4.94
C ALA A 47 7.44 -6.86 -4.79
N PHE A 48 7.97 -6.73 -3.56
CA PHE A 48 9.41 -6.49 -3.35
C PHE A 48 10.25 -7.72 -3.68
N TYR A 49 9.73 -8.90 -3.34
CA TYR A 49 10.36 -10.17 -3.67
C TYR A 49 10.46 -10.35 -5.19
N GLU A 50 9.36 -10.16 -5.92
CA GLU A 50 9.32 -10.28 -7.39
C GLU A 50 10.33 -9.34 -8.09
N GLN A 51 10.50 -8.13 -7.57
CA GLN A 51 11.48 -7.19 -8.10
C GLN A 51 12.91 -7.66 -7.85
N ARG A 52 13.26 -7.95 -6.58
CA ARG A 52 14.62 -8.33 -6.20
C ARG A 52 14.66 -9.11 -4.89
N HIS A 53 15.21 -10.32 -4.92
CA HIS A 53 15.35 -11.20 -3.75
C HIS A 53 16.64 -12.03 -3.82
N ILE A 54 17.03 -12.68 -2.72
CA ILE A 54 18.14 -13.65 -2.73
C ILE A 54 17.75 -14.81 -3.65
N LYS A 55 18.62 -15.14 -4.61
CA LYS A 55 18.34 -16.20 -5.60
C LYS A 55 18.08 -17.54 -4.92
N GLY A 56 16.91 -18.12 -5.16
CA GLY A 56 16.50 -19.39 -4.58
C GLY A 56 15.88 -19.30 -3.18
N ALA A 57 15.64 -18.10 -2.66
CA ALA A 57 14.75 -17.91 -1.52
C ALA A 57 13.29 -18.16 -1.92
N ASP A 58 12.43 -18.43 -0.94
CA ASP A 58 10.97 -18.46 -1.10
C ASP A 58 10.34 -17.22 -0.43
N ASN A 59 9.17 -16.77 -0.88
CA ASN A 59 8.46 -15.63 -0.26
C ASN A 59 7.34 -16.10 0.68
N LEU A 60 7.33 -15.60 1.91
CA LEU A 60 6.25 -15.85 2.88
C LEU A 60 6.02 -14.58 3.72
N PRO A 61 5.24 -13.61 3.22
CA PRO A 61 4.94 -12.39 3.95
C PRO A 61 4.09 -12.68 5.19
N LEU A 62 4.45 -12.06 6.33
CA LEU A 62 3.77 -12.26 7.61
C LEU A 62 2.25 -12.07 7.52
N LEU A 63 1.81 -11.06 6.77
CA LEU A 63 0.41 -10.67 6.67
C LEU A 63 -0.48 -11.72 5.97
N PHE A 64 0.12 -12.60 5.18
CA PHE A 64 -0.58 -13.68 4.48
C PHE A 64 -0.15 -15.06 4.98
N PHE A 65 0.51 -15.13 6.13
CA PHE A 65 1.05 -16.37 6.68
C PHE A 65 -0.01 -17.47 6.77
N ASP A 66 -1.15 -17.20 7.39
CA ASP A 66 -2.20 -18.22 7.58
C ASP A 66 -2.75 -18.77 6.25
N LEU A 67 -2.75 -17.94 5.20
CA LEU A 67 -3.24 -18.32 3.88
C LEU A 67 -2.17 -19.05 3.06
N GLN A 68 -0.92 -18.61 3.12
CA GLN A 68 0.17 -19.10 2.27
C GLN A 68 0.96 -20.24 2.91
N PHE A 69 0.93 -20.36 4.24
CA PHE A 69 1.69 -21.36 4.98
C PHE A 69 1.35 -22.81 4.57
N PRO A 70 0.07 -23.21 4.36
CA PRO A 70 -0.23 -24.56 3.89
C PRO A 70 0.43 -24.90 2.55
N LEU A 71 0.40 -23.95 1.60
CA LEU A 71 1.05 -24.11 0.29
C LEU A 71 2.58 -24.15 0.43
N PHE A 72 3.13 -23.29 1.28
CA PHE A 72 4.55 -23.26 1.59
C PHE A 72 5.03 -24.58 2.21
N GLN A 73 4.28 -25.14 3.17
CA GLN A 73 4.57 -26.42 3.80
C GLN A 73 4.55 -27.57 2.78
N PHE A 74 3.57 -27.55 1.87
CA PHE A 74 3.52 -28.51 0.77
C PHE A 74 4.78 -28.44 -0.10
N MET A 75 5.21 -27.24 -0.53
CA MET A 75 6.44 -27.07 -1.32
C MET A 75 7.70 -27.57 -0.59
N LEU A 76 7.82 -27.30 0.71
CA LEU A 76 8.95 -27.81 1.49
C LEU A 76 8.96 -29.34 1.55
N THR A 77 7.78 -29.95 1.67
CA THR A 77 7.62 -31.41 1.70
C THR A 77 8.02 -32.04 0.37
N GLU A 78 7.59 -31.45 -0.76
CA GLU A 78 8.00 -31.91 -2.11
C GLU A 78 9.51 -31.79 -2.34
N ARG A 79 10.15 -30.74 -1.81
CA ARG A 79 11.60 -30.56 -1.85
C ARG A 79 12.35 -31.43 -0.84
N GLN A 80 11.66 -32.33 -0.13
CA GLN A 80 12.21 -33.19 0.93
C GLN A 80 12.95 -32.39 2.03
N VAL A 81 12.43 -31.20 2.34
CA VAL A 81 12.96 -30.35 3.41
C VAL A 81 12.30 -30.72 4.73
N GLY A 82 13.05 -31.38 5.61
CA GLY A 82 12.62 -31.67 6.98
C GLY A 82 12.47 -30.42 7.84
N LYS A 83 11.68 -30.51 8.92
CA LYS A 83 11.47 -29.41 9.88
C LYS A 83 12.71 -29.06 10.71
N ASP A 84 13.70 -29.93 10.70
CA ASP A 84 15.02 -29.78 11.31
C ASP A 84 16.02 -29.02 10.43
N LYS A 85 15.72 -28.85 9.13
CA LYS A 85 16.57 -28.09 8.22
C LYS A 85 16.62 -26.61 8.67
N PRO A 86 17.81 -25.98 8.70
CA PRO A 86 17.92 -24.57 9.02
C PRO A 86 17.07 -23.68 8.09
N ILE A 87 16.30 -22.79 8.68
CA ILE A 87 15.53 -21.75 7.99
C ILE A 87 16.08 -20.39 8.38
N ILE A 88 16.44 -19.58 7.39
CA ILE A 88 16.92 -18.22 7.57
C ILE A 88 15.87 -17.26 7.01
N VAL A 89 15.22 -16.52 7.91
CA VAL A 89 14.25 -15.47 7.56
C VAL A 89 14.99 -14.15 7.35
N TYR A 90 14.66 -13.44 6.27
CA TYR A 90 15.23 -12.13 5.96
C TYR A 90 14.19 -11.24 5.26
N GLY A 91 14.43 -9.93 5.25
CA GLY A 91 13.59 -8.99 4.51
C GLY A 91 13.95 -7.56 4.83
N GLY A 92 13.61 -7.12 6.03
CA GLY A 92 14.11 -5.89 6.65
C GLY A 92 13.65 -4.55 6.03
N SER A 93 12.50 -4.43 5.37
CA SER A 93 12.16 -3.19 4.62
C SER A 93 11.85 -1.93 5.44
N PHE A 94 11.53 -2.04 6.73
CA PHE A 94 11.16 -0.91 7.59
C PHE A 94 11.23 -1.28 9.07
N SER A 95 10.84 -2.52 9.37
CA SER A 95 10.83 -3.07 10.72
C SER A 95 11.24 -4.52 10.68
N ARG A 96 12.32 -4.84 11.38
CA ARG A 96 12.74 -6.22 11.65
C ARG A 96 11.69 -7.05 12.35
N ARG A 97 10.70 -6.42 13.00
CA ARG A 97 9.61 -7.11 13.68
C ARG A 97 8.94 -8.15 12.77
N PHE A 98 8.78 -7.87 11.48
CA PHE A 98 8.19 -8.81 10.52
C PHE A 98 9.02 -10.09 10.38
N ASP A 99 10.36 -9.97 10.30
CA ASP A 99 11.27 -11.11 10.19
C ASP A 99 11.22 -11.97 11.47
N TYR A 100 11.22 -11.32 12.63
CA TYR A 100 11.18 -12.00 13.93
C TYR A 100 9.82 -12.64 14.23
N GLU A 101 8.71 -12.00 13.90
CA GLU A 101 7.36 -12.57 14.07
C GLU A 101 7.14 -13.75 13.12
N LEU A 102 7.57 -13.64 11.86
CA LEU A 102 7.51 -14.76 10.94
C LEU A 102 8.34 -15.94 11.44
N ALA A 103 9.54 -15.67 11.94
CA ALA A 103 10.39 -16.71 12.51
C ALA A 103 9.76 -17.36 13.75
N HIS A 104 9.03 -16.60 14.57
CA HIS A 104 8.31 -17.13 15.72
C HIS A 104 7.17 -18.06 15.29
N LEU A 105 6.36 -17.65 14.32
CA LEU A 105 5.28 -18.48 13.76
C LEU A 105 5.82 -19.77 13.15
N LEU A 106 6.97 -19.72 12.45
CA LEU A 106 7.61 -20.94 11.94
C LEU A 106 8.05 -21.87 13.07
N LYS A 107 8.61 -21.35 14.17
CA LYS A 107 8.92 -22.18 15.34
C LYS A 107 7.67 -22.82 15.95
N GLU A 108 6.55 -22.09 16.03
CA GLU A 108 5.27 -22.63 16.49
C GLU A 108 4.74 -23.74 15.57
N LYS A 109 5.09 -23.73 14.28
CA LYS A 109 4.79 -24.82 13.33
C LYS A 109 5.80 -25.98 13.36
N GLU A 110 6.58 -26.06 14.44
CA GLU A 110 7.57 -27.11 14.76
C GLU A 110 8.86 -27.06 13.91
N TYR A 111 9.17 -25.93 13.26
CA TYR A 111 10.49 -25.75 12.65
C TYR A 111 11.51 -25.42 13.74
N SER A 112 12.45 -26.32 14.00
CA SER A 112 13.31 -26.24 15.19
C SER A 112 14.50 -25.28 15.01
N ARG A 113 14.99 -25.10 13.78
CA ARG A 113 16.21 -24.32 13.46
C ARG A 113 15.90 -23.06 12.66
N VAL A 114 15.11 -22.15 13.23
CA VAL A 114 14.77 -20.86 12.61
C VAL A 114 15.67 -19.74 13.14
N MET A 115 16.28 -18.98 12.23
CA MET A 115 17.16 -17.83 12.50
C MET A 115 16.73 -16.62 11.67
N VAL A 116 17.05 -15.41 12.15
CA VAL A 116 16.83 -14.16 11.39
C VAL A 116 18.15 -13.59 10.91
N LEU A 117 18.22 -13.19 9.64
CA LEU A 117 19.42 -12.60 9.05
C LEU A 117 19.72 -11.22 9.66
N ALA A 118 20.91 -11.06 10.22
CA ALA A 118 21.40 -9.77 10.74
C ALA A 118 21.75 -8.81 9.59
N GLY A 119 21.75 -7.50 9.86
CA GLY A 119 22.08 -6.46 8.87
C GLY A 119 20.88 -5.88 8.12
N ASN A 120 21.07 -4.71 7.50
CA ASN A 120 20.01 -3.99 6.79
C ASN A 120 19.71 -4.64 5.41
N PRO A 121 18.61 -4.24 4.73
CA PRO A 121 18.28 -4.81 3.41
C PRO A 121 19.38 -4.67 2.37
N GLU A 122 20.11 -3.56 2.42
CA GLU A 122 21.21 -3.31 1.48
C GLU A 122 22.36 -4.29 1.67
N ALA A 123 22.61 -4.75 2.90
CA ALA A 123 23.76 -5.59 3.20
C ALA A 123 23.65 -6.96 2.54
N TRP A 124 22.47 -7.58 2.57
CA TRP A 124 22.28 -8.86 1.87
C TRP A 124 22.22 -8.67 0.36
N GLN A 125 21.67 -7.55 -0.14
CA GLN A 125 21.62 -7.24 -1.57
C GLN A 125 23.00 -7.08 -2.22
N LYS A 126 24.00 -6.66 -1.44
CA LYS A 126 25.40 -6.53 -1.90
C LYS A 126 26.18 -7.83 -1.80
N LYS A 127 25.86 -8.71 -0.84
CA LYS A 127 26.65 -9.93 -0.55
C LYS A 127 26.12 -11.21 -1.21
N PHE A 128 24.80 -11.35 -1.34
CA PHE A 128 24.19 -12.57 -1.88
C PHE A 128 23.93 -12.44 -3.38
N PRO A 129 23.98 -13.55 -4.14
CA PRO A 129 23.45 -13.58 -5.50
C PRO A 129 21.96 -13.23 -5.49
N VAL A 130 21.58 -12.20 -6.23
CA VAL A 130 20.19 -11.73 -6.31
C VAL A 130 19.52 -12.24 -7.59
N ALA A 131 18.26 -12.65 -7.47
CA ALA A 131 17.35 -12.76 -8.60
C ALA A 131 16.62 -11.43 -8.73
N GLU A 132 16.73 -10.82 -9.91
CA GLU A 132 16.14 -9.52 -10.21
C GLU A 132 15.29 -9.67 -11.46
N GLN A 133 14.04 -9.22 -11.40
CA GLN A 133 13.21 -9.06 -12.58
C GLN A 133 12.98 -7.56 -12.79
N PRO A 134 13.12 -7.04 -14.02
CA PRO A 134 12.70 -5.68 -14.30
C PRO A 134 11.23 -5.57 -13.88
N GLY A 135 10.92 -4.58 -13.02
CA GLY A 135 9.59 -4.42 -12.44
C GLY A 135 8.53 -4.57 -13.53
N LYS A 136 7.59 -5.49 -13.30
CA LYS A 136 6.56 -5.89 -14.26
C LYS A 136 6.01 -4.62 -14.93
N THR A 137 6.25 -4.46 -16.23
CA THR A 137 5.67 -3.36 -17.00
C THR A 137 4.17 -3.43 -16.75
N PRO A 138 3.51 -2.32 -16.36
CA PRO A 138 2.07 -2.36 -16.08
C PRO A 138 1.38 -3.04 -17.25
N ALA A 139 0.48 -3.97 -16.95
CA ALA A 139 -0.20 -4.74 -17.98
C ALA A 139 -0.78 -3.75 -18.99
N ALA A 140 -0.50 -3.96 -20.28
CA ALA A 140 -1.06 -3.11 -21.32
C ALA A 140 -2.57 -3.04 -21.09
N MET A 141 -3.04 -1.80 -20.94
CA MET A 141 -4.38 -1.46 -20.49
C MET A 141 -5.43 -2.36 -21.14
N PRO A 142 -6.22 -3.13 -20.37
CA PRO A 142 -7.21 -4.01 -20.97
C PRO A 142 -8.25 -3.14 -21.68
N LEU A 143 -8.30 -3.20 -23.02
CA LEU A 143 -9.41 -2.66 -23.79
C LEU A 143 -10.66 -3.47 -23.46
N GLY A 144 -11.40 -3.02 -22.43
CA GLY A 144 -12.63 -3.63 -21.92
C GLY A 144 -13.35 -2.68 -20.98
N ILE A 145 -14.58 -3.03 -20.56
CA ILE A 145 -15.41 -2.22 -19.64
C ILE A 145 -14.66 -1.77 -18.38
N PRO A 146 -13.79 -2.59 -17.73
CA PRO A 146 -12.97 -2.15 -16.61
C PRO A 146 -11.99 -1.04 -16.98
N GLY A 147 -11.35 -1.14 -18.16
CA GLY A 147 -10.46 -0.12 -18.71
C GLY A 147 -11.19 1.20 -18.92
N TYR A 148 -12.36 1.20 -19.56
CA TYR A 148 -13.16 2.42 -19.77
C TYR A 148 -13.55 3.11 -18.45
N LEU A 149 -13.83 2.35 -17.39
CA LEU A 149 -14.11 2.88 -16.06
C LEU A 149 -12.93 3.67 -15.47
N GLU A 150 -11.69 3.25 -15.80
CA GLU A 150 -10.48 3.97 -15.41
C GLU A 150 -10.28 5.28 -16.17
N TRP A 151 -10.82 5.40 -17.38
CA TRP A 151 -10.79 6.63 -18.17
C TRP A 151 -11.86 7.64 -17.75
N ILE A 152 -12.88 7.26 -16.99
CA ILE A 152 -13.98 8.17 -16.62
C ILE A 152 -13.45 9.47 -15.97
N PRO A 153 -12.54 9.44 -14.98
CA PRO A 153 -11.98 10.67 -14.40
C PRO A 153 -11.22 11.53 -15.43
N VAL A 154 -10.58 10.91 -16.43
CA VAL A 154 -9.80 11.60 -17.47
C VAL A 154 -10.71 12.14 -18.59
N GLY A 155 -11.76 11.42 -18.96
CA GLY A 155 -12.78 11.87 -19.92
C GLY A 155 -13.57 13.06 -19.36
N ILE A 156 -13.90 13.03 -18.07
CA ILE A 156 -14.54 14.18 -17.39
C ILE A 156 -13.57 15.36 -17.29
N PHE A 157 -12.28 15.12 -17.06
CA PHE A 157 -11.26 16.17 -17.12
C PHE A 157 -11.29 16.92 -18.46
N LEU A 158 -11.42 16.21 -19.59
CA LEU A 158 -11.57 16.85 -20.91
C LEU A 158 -12.88 17.64 -21.03
N LEU A 159 -13.98 17.15 -20.46
CA LEU A 159 -15.27 17.87 -20.46
C LEU A 159 -15.24 19.13 -19.58
N ILE A 160 -14.47 19.14 -18.49
CA ILE A 160 -14.28 20.30 -17.61
C ILE A 160 -13.52 21.44 -18.31
N LEU A 161 -12.65 21.11 -19.27
CA LEU A 161 -11.91 22.10 -20.07
C LEU A 161 -12.81 22.87 -21.06
N ILE A 162 -14.01 22.37 -21.35
CA ILE A 162 -14.95 23.00 -22.28
C ILE A 162 -15.78 24.07 -21.52
N PRO A 163 -15.63 25.38 -21.83
CA PRO A 163 -16.21 26.47 -21.04
C PRO A 163 -17.74 26.42 -20.81
N PRO A 164 -18.59 26.08 -21.80
CA PRO A 164 -20.04 25.99 -21.57
C PRO A 164 -20.42 24.79 -20.69
N VAL A 165 -19.69 23.68 -20.78
CA VAL A 165 -19.95 22.45 -20.02
C VAL A 165 -19.49 22.58 -18.58
N ARG A 166 -18.35 23.26 -18.34
CA ARG A 166 -17.79 23.54 -17.01
C ARG A 166 -18.78 24.14 -16.01
N ARG A 167 -19.65 25.04 -16.49
CA ARG A 167 -20.60 25.80 -15.66
C ARG A 167 -21.92 25.06 -15.43
N SER A 168 -22.11 23.87 -15.99
CA SER A 168 -23.36 23.13 -15.87
C SER A 168 -23.58 22.57 -14.44
N PRO A 169 -24.73 22.85 -13.81
CA PRO A 169 -25.04 22.30 -12.49
C PRO A 169 -25.23 20.77 -12.51
N TYR A 170 -25.67 20.21 -13.64
CA TYR A 170 -25.81 18.76 -13.84
C TYR A 170 -24.46 18.06 -13.86
N LEU A 171 -23.43 18.70 -14.45
CA LEU A 171 -22.07 18.16 -14.44
C LEU A 171 -21.49 18.15 -13.02
N SER A 172 -21.75 19.19 -12.22
CA SER A 172 -21.35 19.20 -10.80
C SER A 172 -22.02 18.07 -10.01
N ALA A 173 -23.32 17.86 -10.18
CA ALA A 173 -24.05 16.77 -9.52
C ALA A 173 -23.50 15.39 -9.93
N PHE A 174 -23.21 15.20 -11.22
CA PHE A 174 -22.59 13.97 -11.73
C PHE A 174 -21.19 13.75 -11.13
N CYS A 175 -20.33 14.77 -11.17
CA CYS A 175 -18.98 14.70 -10.58
C CYS A 175 -19.04 14.38 -9.09
N ARG A 176 -20.02 14.94 -8.37
CA ARG A 176 -20.23 14.72 -6.95
C ARG A 176 -20.59 13.26 -6.63
N VAL A 177 -21.56 12.70 -7.34
CA VAL A 177 -21.96 11.30 -7.15
C VAL A 177 -20.81 10.37 -7.53
N LEU A 178 -20.18 10.61 -8.67
CA LEU A 178 -19.06 9.79 -9.15
C LEU A 178 -17.88 9.82 -8.18
N LEU A 179 -17.43 11.02 -7.76
CA LEU A 179 -16.32 11.17 -6.83
C LEU A 179 -16.65 10.55 -5.46
N GLY A 180 -17.89 10.71 -4.99
CA GLY A 180 -18.38 10.07 -3.78
C GLY A 180 -18.32 8.53 -3.86
N VAL A 181 -18.79 7.93 -4.96
CA VAL A 181 -18.73 6.47 -5.16
C VAL A 181 -17.29 5.97 -5.19
N ILE A 182 -16.39 6.67 -5.92
CA ILE A 182 -14.97 6.31 -5.99
C ILE A 182 -14.33 6.34 -4.59
N PHE A 183 -14.56 7.39 -3.82
CA PHE A 183 -13.99 7.52 -2.47
C PHE A 183 -14.55 6.50 -1.49
N ILE A 184 -15.84 6.17 -1.58
CA ILE A 184 -16.44 5.08 -0.78
C ILE A 184 -15.78 3.74 -1.13
N GLN A 185 -15.60 3.44 -2.42
CA GLN A 185 -14.94 2.20 -2.85
C GLN A 185 -13.49 2.12 -2.34
N PHE A 186 -12.75 3.23 -2.41
CA PHE A 186 -11.39 3.32 -1.87
C PHE A 186 -11.35 3.22 -0.35
N ALA A 187 -12.32 3.78 0.35
CA ALA A 187 -12.41 3.68 1.80
C ALA A 187 -12.70 2.23 2.23
N LEU A 188 -13.69 1.58 1.60
CA LEU A 188 -14.07 0.20 1.92
C LEU A 188 -12.90 -0.77 1.70
N SER A 189 -12.14 -0.62 0.60
CA SER A 189 -10.98 -1.48 0.35
C SER A 189 -9.88 -1.32 1.41
N LYS A 190 -9.72 -0.12 1.99
CA LYS A 190 -8.78 0.14 3.09
C LYS A 190 -9.31 -0.33 4.45
N ILE A 191 -10.60 -0.17 4.72
CA ILE A 191 -11.26 -0.58 5.97
C ILE A 191 -11.28 -2.11 6.11
N MET A 192 -11.47 -2.85 5.00
CA MET A 192 -11.49 -4.32 5.04
C MET A 192 -10.12 -4.92 5.39
N ARG A 193 -9.02 -4.19 5.13
CA ARG A 193 -7.64 -4.67 5.35
C ARG A 193 -6.73 -3.56 5.90
N PRO A 194 -6.97 -3.07 7.12
CA PRO A 194 -6.27 -1.90 7.66
C PRO A 194 -4.76 -2.16 7.84
N ALA A 195 -4.38 -3.41 8.14
CA ALA A 195 -2.97 -3.81 8.27
C ALA A 195 -2.20 -3.71 6.94
N VAL A 196 -2.83 -4.10 5.81
CA VAL A 196 -2.22 -3.94 4.47
C VAL A 196 -2.03 -2.46 4.16
N PHE A 197 -3.06 -1.65 4.47
CA PHE A 197 -3.02 -0.22 4.20
C PHE A 197 -1.95 0.50 5.04
N ALA A 198 -1.81 0.18 6.33
CA ALA A 198 -0.77 0.73 7.19
C ALA A 198 0.63 0.46 6.63
N LEU A 199 0.88 -0.76 6.13
CA LEU A 199 2.13 -1.10 5.46
C LEU A 199 2.35 -0.31 4.16
N ASN A 200 1.29 -0.01 3.41
CA ASN A 200 1.42 0.83 2.21
C ASN A 200 1.78 2.27 2.59
N VAL A 201 1.21 2.81 3.68
CA VAL A 201 1.56 4.14 4.21
C VAL A 201 3.02 4.20 4.65
N VAL A 202 3.53 3.13 5.25
CA VAL A 202 4.95 2.97 5.60
C VAL A 202 5.85 3.07 4.38
N ASP A 203 5.50 2.41 3.28
CA ASP A 203 6.33 2.37 2.07
C ASP A 203 6.56 3.78 1.48
N TYR A 204 5.64 4.73 1.71
CA TYR A 204 5.80 6.12 1.27
C TYR A 204 6.85 6.91 2.05
N ALA A 205 7.29 6.43 3.23
CA ALA A 205 8.27 7.10 4.10
C ALA A 205 7.96 8.57 4.44
N LEU A 206 6.70 9.01 4.29
CA LEU A 206 6.28 10.40 4.54
C LEU A 206 5.96 10.68 6.02
N MET A 207 5.79 9.64 6.82
CA MET A 207 5.19 9.70 8.15
C MET A 207 6.03 8.94 9.18
N PRO A 208 6.19 9.46 10.40
CA PRO A 208 6.92 8.76 11.45
C PRO A 208 6.13 7.52 11.92
N ALA A 209 6.86 6.50 12.39
CA ALA A 209 6.29 5.20 12.77
C ALA A 209 5.11 5.27 13.76
N TRP A 210 5.10 6.24 14.68
CA TRP A 210 4.00 6.42 15.64
C TRP A 210 2.71 6.94 14.99
N GLY A 211 2.80 7.68 13.89
CA GLY A 211 1.66 8.29 13.20
C GLY A 211 1.02 7.37 12.15
N VAL A 212 1.74 6.37 11.66
CA VAL A 212 1.27 5.44 10.62
C VAL A 212 -0.06 4.79 10.99
N ASN A 213 -0.17 4.21 12.19
CA ASN A 213 -1.37 3.50 12.61
C ASN A 213 -2.58 4.43 12.75
N LEU A 214 -2.36 5.64 13.28
CA LEU A 214 -3.42 6.63 13.42
C LEU A 214 -3.96 7.06 12.05
N TRP A 215 -3.08 7.35 11.10
CA TRP A 215 -3.48 7.73 9.75
C TRP A 215 -4.12 6.58 8.98
N ALA A 216 -3.60 5.36 9.13
CA ALA A 216 -4.16 4.16 8.53
C ALA A 216 -5.60 3.90 9.00
N LEU A 217 -5.95 4.32 10.22
CA LEU A 217 -7.31 4.26 10.75
C LEU A 217 -8.15 5.46 10.31
N VAL A 218 -7.69 6.68 10.56
CA VAL A 218 -8.50 7.90 10.40
C VAL A 218 -8.81 8.20 8.93
N LEU A 219 -7.83 8.03 8.04
CA LEU A 219 -7.97 8.45 6.65
C LEU A 219 -9.08 7.67 5.90
N PRO A 220 -9.17 6.32 5.97
CA PRO A 220 -10.26 5.59 5.33
C PRO A 220 -11.65 5.97 5.84
N TRP A 221 -11.81 6.19 7.15
CA TRP A 221 -13.10 6.63 7.71
C TRP A 221 -13.46 8.04 7.25
N ALA A 222 -12.49 8.94 7.15
CA ALA A 222 -12.71 10.28 6.64
C ALA A 222 -13.09 10.24 5.13
N GLU A 223 -12.43 9.41 4.32
CA GLU A 223 -12.80 9.18 2.92
C GLU A 223 -14.24 8.66 2.78
N LEU A 224 -14.64 7.70 3.64
CA LEU A 224 -15.99 7.13 3.64
C LEU A 224 -17.06 8.18 3.97
N VAL A 225 -16.87 8.91 5.07
CA VAL A 225 -17.84 9.91 5.55
C VAL A 225 -17.98 11.05 4.54
N VAL A 226 -16.86 11.55 4.02
CA VAL A 226 -16.88 12.67 3.09
C VAL A 226 -17.40 12.23 1.70
N GLY A 227 -17.09 11.01 1.27
CA GLY A 227 -17.67 10.41 0.06
C GLY A 227 -19.19 10.28 0.17
N LEU A 228 -19.71 9.83 1.32
CA LEU A 228 -21.15 9.77 1.59
C LEU A 228 -21.79 11.17 1.60
N PHE A 229 -21.12 12.16 2.20
CA PHE A 229 -21.61 13.55 2.23
C PHE A 229 -21.70 14.15 0.82
N LEU A 230 -20.76 13.84 -0.08
CA LEU A 230 -20.87 14.21 -1.48
C LEU A 230 -22.11 13.56 -2.12
N ILE A 231 -22.30 12.24 -2.01
CA ILE A 231 -23.46 11.57 -2.64
C ILE A 231 -24.78 12.16 -2.12
N LEU A 232 -24.92 12.28 -0.80
CA LEU A 232 -26.13 12.79 -0.14
C LEU A 232 -26.33 14.30 -0.32
N GLY A 233 -25.32 15.03 -0.82
CA GLY A 233 -25.40 16.48 -0.99
C GLY A 233 -25.30 17.28 0.30
N ILE A 234 -24.75 16.70 1.37
CA ILE A 234 -24.62 17.34 2.69
C ILE A 234 -23.32 18.15 2.73
N ARG A 235 -23.41 19.48 2.93
CA ARG A 235 -22.24 20.39 3.02
C ARG A 235 -21.19 20.14 1.92
N THR A 236 -21.64 20.07 0.67
CA THR A 236 -20.83 19.62 -0.48
C THR A 236 -19.53 20.39 -0.68
N ARG A 237 -19.51 21.70 -0.41
CA ARG A 237 -18.27 22.51 -0.46
C ARG A 237 -17.23 22.05 0.55
N ALA A 238 -17.62 21.82 1.80
CA ALA A 238 -16.69 21.35 2.83
C ALA A 238 -16.19 19.94 2.49
N ALA A 239 -17.08 19.07 2.01
CA ALA A 239 -16.73 17.73 1.59
C ALA A 239 -15.74 17.72 0.41
N ALA A 240 -15.98 18.55 -0.60
CA ALA A 240 -15.08 18.72 -1.74
C ALA A 240 -13.71 19.27 -1.32
N THR A 241 -13.65 20.24 -0.39
CA THR A 241 -12.37 20.76 0.13
C THR A 241 -11.57 19.68 0.87
N ILE A 242 -12.22 18.84 1.69
CA ILE A 242 -11.54 17.76 2.40
C ILE A 242 -11.01 16.70 1.43
N ILE A 243 -11.82 16.26 0.47
CA ILE A 243 -11.38 15.31 -0.57
C ILE A 243 -10.28 15.91 -1.44
N GLY A 244 -10.36 17.19 -1.79
CA GLY A 244 -9.31 17.90 -2.51
C GLY A 244 -8.00 17.92 -1.74
N GLY A 245 -8.05 18.23 -0.44
CA GLY A 245 -6.88 18.19 0.45
C GLY A 245 -6.25 16.79 0.54
N MET A 246 -7.08 15.75 0.69
CA MET A 246 -6.59 14.36 0.67
C MET A 246 -5.94 13.98 -0.66
N ASN A 247 -6.56 14.34 -1.80
CA ASN A 247 -5.99 14.11 -3.13
C ASN A 247 -4.63 14.80 -3.29
N ILE A 248 -4.48 16.04 -2.81
CA ILE A 248 -3.20 16.76 -2.85
C ILE A 248 -2.13 15.98 -2.08
N ILE A 249 -2.44 15.51 -0.86
CA ILE A 249 -1.49 14.71 -0.06
C ILE A 249 -1.08 13.44 -0.83
N PHE A 250 -2.03 12.74 -1.45
CA PHE A 250 -1.73 11.56 -2.28
C PHE A 250 -0.89 11.89 -3.51
N ILE A 251 -1.17 12.99 -4.22
CA ILE A 251 -0.38 13.44 -5.38
C ILE A 251 1.05 13.72 -4.95
N VAL A 252 1.25 14.47 -3.86
CA VAL A 252 2.59 14.77 -3.32
C VAL A 252 3.32 13.48 -2.98
N GLY A 253 2.65 12.53 -2.34
CA GLY A 253 3.24 11.23 -2.00
C GLY A 253 3.63 10.40 -3.23
N LEU A 254 2.77 10.34 -4.25
CA LEU A 254 3.05 9.64 -5.51
C LEU A 254 4.23 10.29 -6.25
N VAL A 255 4.25 11.61 -6.35
CA VAL A 255 5.33 12.36 -7.02
C VAL A 255 6.65 12.16 -6.28
N ASN A 256 6.66 12.26 -4.95
CA ASN A 256 7.85 11.99 -4.14
C ASN A 256 8.35 10.56 -4.32
N ALA A 257 7.45 9.58 -4.36
CA ALA A 257 7.80 8.18 -4.61
C ALA A 257 8.45 7.95 -5.99
N ILE A 258 7.93 8.61 -7.04
CA ILE A 258 8.50 8.55 -8.39
C ILE A 258 9.90 9.16 -8.40
N PHE A 259 10.09 10.34 -7.81
CA PHE A 259 11.39 11.01 -7.77
C PHE A 259 12.45 10.24 -6.96
N LEU A 260 12.03 9.63 -5.85
CA LEU A 260 12.91 8.83 -5.00
C LEU A 260 13.11 7.40 -5.52
N ASN A 261 12.48 7.04 -6.65
CA ASN A 261 12.45 5.67 -7.19
C ASN A 261 12.13 4.63 -6.11
N LEU A 262 11.23 4.98 -5.19
CA LEU A 262 10.84 4.06 -4.12
C LEU A 262 10.10 2.88 -4.76
N PRO A 263 10.44 1.62 -4.43
CA PRO A 263 9.75 0.45 -4.94
C PRO A 263 8.35 0.27 -4.30
N ILE A 264 7.51 1.31 -4.35
CA ILE A 264 6.19 1.32 -3.74
C ILE A 264 5.21 0.64 -4.69
N ASN A 265 4.56 -0.39 -4.19
CA ASN A 265 3.52 -1.11 -4.90
C ASN A 265 2.21 -0.87 -4.14
N CYS A 266 1.42 0.10 -4.61
CA CYS A 266 0.13 0.43 -3.99
C CYS A 266 -0.92 -0.63 -4.32
N GLY A 267 -0.98 -1.70 -3.54
CA GLY A 267 -2.05 -2.70 -3.64
C GLY A 267 -3.21 -2.38 -2.70
N CYS A 268 -4.40 -2.11 -3.24
CA CYS A 268 -5.66 -2.07 -2.47
C CYS A 268 -6.83 -2.79 -3.17
N VAL A 269 -6.66 -3.25 -4.41
CA VAL A 269 -7.60 -4.15 -5.10
C VAL A 269 -6.76 -5.23 -5.77
N GLY A 270 -7.27 -6.45 -5.88
CA GLY A 270 -6.55 -7.61 -6.40
C GLY A 270 -5.71 -7.30 -7.64
N GLU A 271 -4.63 -8.05 -7.76
CA GLU A 271 -3.54 -7.98 -8.75
C GLU A 271 -2.27 -7.27 -8.24
N VAL A 272 -1.20 -8.06 -8.32
CA VAL A 272 0.22 -7.70 -8.34
C VAL A 272 0.44 -6.20 -8.39
N GLY A 273 0.94 -5.64 -7.29
CA GLY A 273 1.03 -4.20 -7.14
C GLY A 273 1.80 -3.57 -8.30
N GLU A 274 1.07 -2.82 -9.12
CA GLU A 274 1.66 -2.08 -10.23
C GLU A 274 2.57 -0.98 -9.66
N PRO A 275 3.72 -0.74 -10.30
CA PRO A 275 4.62 0.33 -9.89
C PRO A 275 3.88 1.68 -9.84
N VAL A 276 4.36 2.59 -9.00
CA VAL A 276 3.89 3.98 -9.04
C VAL A 276 4.25 4.55 -10.42
N ASN A 277 3.24 5.08 -11.12
CA ASN A 277 3.39 5.62 -12.48
C ASN A 277 2.69 6.99 -12.57
N TRP A 278 3.12 7.83 -13.51
CA TRP A 278 2.51 9.12 -13.85
C TRP A 278 1.02 9.03 -14.16
N TRP A 279 0.54 7.87 -14.61
CA TRP A 279 -0.89 7.62 -14.79
C TRP A 279 -1.70 7.79 -13.48
N LYS A 280 -1.17 7.30 -12.36
CA LYS A 280 -1.79 7.45 -11.04
C LYS A 280 -1.83 8.92 -10.63
N VAL A 281 -0.77 9.68 -10.94
CA VAL A 281 -0.72 11.13 -10.71
C VAL A 281 -1.80 11.83 -11.54
N LEU A 282 -1.90 11.53 -12.84
CA LEU A 282 -2.90 12.12 -13.73
C LEU A 282 -4.34 11.84 -13.27
N LYS A 283 -4.63 10.61 -12.83
CA LYS A 283 -5.95 10.24 -12.28
C LYS A 283 -6.30 11.05 -11.04
N ASN A 284 -5.37 11.21 -10.09
CA ASN A 284 -5.58 12.04 -8.90
C ASN A 284 -5.73 13.53 -9.25
N THR A 285 -4.99 14.03 -10.24
CA THR A 285 -5.15 15.40 -10.75
C THR A 285 -6.53 15.62 -11.38
N GLY A 286 -7.05 14.63 -12.13
CA GLY A 286 -8.41 14.67 -12.66
C GLY A 286 -9.46 14.74 -11.54
N MET A 287 -9.34 13.89 -10.52
CA MET A 287 -10.21 13.92 -9.34
C MET A 287 -10.11 15.25 -8.58
N LEU A 288 -8.92 15.83 -8.45
CA LEU A 288 -8.71 17.14 -7.85
C LEU A 288 -9.47 18.23 -8.61
N LEU A 289 -9.45 18.21 -9.94
CA LEU A 289 -10.19 19.20 -10.75
C LEU A 289 -11.71 19.03 -10.63
N MET A 290 -12.20 17.80 -10.48
CA MET A 290 -13.61 17.56 -10.15
C MET A 290 -13.97 18.19 -8.80
N THR A 291 -13.09 18.16 -7.79
CA THR A 291 -13.35 18.85 -6.50
C THR A 291 -13.47 20.37 -6.67
N VAL A 292 -12.61 20.97 -7.50
CA VAL A 292 -12.66 22.41 -7.81
C VAL A 292 -13.96 22.76 -8.52
N GLN A 293 -14.38 21.93 -9.47
CA GLN A 293 -15.66 22.12 -10.16
C GLN A 293 -16.84 22.07 -9.19
N ILE A 294 -16.89 21.06 -8.32
CA ILE A 294 -17.94 20.93 -7.29
C ILE A 294 -17.92 22.16 -6.36
N PHE A 295 -16.75 22.60 -5.92
CA PHE A 295 -16.65 23.75 -5.02
C PHE A 295 -17.22 25.04 -5.62
N LEU A 296 -16.98 25.27 -6.93
CA LEU A 296 -17.38 26.50 -7.62
C LEU A 296 -18.81 26.47 -8.18
N TYR A 297 -19.27 25.32 -8.66
CA TYR A 297 -20.47 25.21 -9.49
C TYR A 297 -21.57 24.30 -8.92
N ASP A 298 -21.38 23.71 -7.74
CA ASP A 298 -22.43 22.89 -7.12
C ASP A 298 -23.61 23.74 -6.67
N ARG A 299 -24.71 23.61 -7.42
CA ARG A 299 -25.98 24.31 -7.21
C ARG A 299 -27.17 23.36 -7.06
N LEU A 300 -27.01 22.07 -7.36
CA LEU A 300 -28.08 21.07 -7.45
C LEU A 300 -28.04 20.10 -6.25
N PHE A 301 -29.18 19.71 -5.69
CA PHE A 301 -29.28 18.73 -4.59
C PHE A 301 -28.38 19.04 -3.38
N VAL A 302 -28.35 20.28 -2.88
CA VAL A 302 -27.60 20.63 -1.66
C VAL A 302 -28.55 20.58 -0.47
N LEU A 303 -28.25 19.74 0.51
CA LEU A 303 -28.97 19.68 1.78
C LEU A 303 -28.50 20.85 2.66
N ASP A 304 -29.17 21.99 2.49
CA ASP A 304 -29.00 23.19 3.33
C ASP A 304 -30.03 23.16 4.46
N ARG A 305 -29.84 23.95 5.53
CA ARG A 305 -30.55 23.89 6.83
C ARG A 305 -32.11 23.91 6.80
N GLY A 306 -32.76 23.92 5.64
CA GLY A 306 -34.22 23.92 5.43
C GLY A 306 -34.79 22.73 4.64
N GLY A 307 -34.05 21.64 4.39
CA GLY A 307 -34.55 20.41 3.74
C GLY A 307 -34.07 20.18 2.30
N PHE A 308 -34.64 19.18 1.61
CA PHE A 308 -34.38 18.88 0.18
C PHE A 308 -35.02 19.95 -0.71
N ILE A 309 -34.36 21.10 -0.84
CA ILE A 309 -34.87 22.16 -1.69
C ILE A 309 -34.21 22.03 -3.06
N TRP A 310 -35.01 21.74 -4.09
CA TRP A 310 -34.66 22.01 -5.48
C TRP A 310 -34.59 23.53 -5.65
N ARG A 311 -33.45 24.13 -5.30
CA ARG A 311 -33.25 25.57 -5.44
C ARG A 311 -32.18 25.84 -6.47
N GLU A 312 -32.57 26.34 -7.63
CA GLU A 312 -31.66 27.11 -8.48
C GLU A 312 -31.21 28.33 -7.66
N ARG A 313 -29.98 28.28 -7.13
CA ARG A 313 -29.33 29.48 -6.61
C ARG A 313 -29.01 30.38 -7.81
N THR A 314 -29.91 31.31 -8.10
CA THR A 314 -29.62 32.50 -8.88
C THR A 314 -28.70 33.39 -8.03
N ILE A 315 -27.53 33.71 -8.59
CA ILE A 315 -26.71 34.85 -8.17
C ILE A 315 -26.85 35.84 -9.30
#